data_AF-A0A7X6TRC6-F1
#
_entry.id   AF-A0A7X6TRC6-F1
#
_cell.length_a   1.000
_cell.length_b   1.000
_cell.length_c   1.000
_cell.angle_alpha   90.00
_cell.angle_beta   90.00
_cell.angle_gamma   90.00
#
_symmetry.space_group_name_H-M   'P 1'
#
loop_
_entity.id
_entity.type
_entity.pdbx_description
1 polymer ?
#
loop_
_entity_poly.entity_id
_entity_poly.type
_entity_poly.pdbx_seq_one_letter_code
_entity_poly.pdbx_strand_id
1 'polypeptide(L)'
;MNSLQQKSLNFNKKLFCDFSGGNLSSDSGLLLVRSFMEKLEVRSIFEALFNDSVRRTHEISSVIEQLIYQNIAGYHKDDAADDLRHDHIFTSILDKEALASQPTISRVMNTFKKT
;
A
#
# COMPACT_ATOMS: atom_id res chain seq x y z
N MET A 1 20.58 -11.16 25.80
CA MET A 1 19.44 -11.82 25.12
C MET A 1 19.69 -11.72 23.63
N ASN A 2 19.88 -12.85 22.94
CA ASN A 2 19.99 -12.84 21.47
C ASN A 2 18.57 -12.75 20.91
N SER A 3 18.17 -11.56 20.49
CA SER A 3 16.93 -11.35 19.73
C SER A 3 16.91 -12.30 18.53
N LEU A 4 15.76 -12.94 18.27
CA LEU A 4 15.49 -13.65 17.03
C LEU A 4 15.89 -12.78 15.82
N GLN A 5 16.49 -13.43 14.82
CA GLN A 5 17.17 -12.83 13.66
C GLN A 5 16.46 -11.59 13.10
N GLN A 6 17.16 -10.44 13.11
CA GLN A 6 16.74 -9.26 12.36
C GLN A 6 16.72 -9.62 10.87
N LYS A 7 15.57 -9.43 10.22
CA LYS A 7 15.40 -9.75 8.80
C LYS A 7 14.94 -8.51 8.04
N SER A 8 15.66 -8.17 6.98
CA SER A 8 15.27 -7.11 6.06
C SER A 8 14.10 -7.55 5.18
N LEU A 9 13.24 -6.60 4.82
CA LEU A 9 12.13 -6.85 3.91
C LEU A 9 12.63 -6.87 2.46
N ASN A 10 12.00 -7.70 1.63
CA ASN A 10 12.38 -7.88 0.22
C ASN A 10 12.05 -6.67 -0.68
N PHE A 11 11.03 -5.88 -0.34
CA PHE A 11 10.63 -4.69 -1.09
C PHE A 11 11.36 -3.41 -0.62
N ASN A 12 11.85 -3.37 0.62
CA ASN A 12 12.57 -2.22 1.16
C ASN A 12 13.60 -2.67 2.22
N LYS A 13 14.89 -2.62 1.84
CA LYS A 13 16.01 -3.03 2.70
C LYS A 13 16.24 -2.11 3.92
N LYS A 14 15.65 -0.90 3.92
CA LYS A 14 15.71 0.03 5.07
C LYS A 14 14.73 -0.37 6.17
N LEU A 15 13.75 -1.23 5.85
CA LEU A 15 12.81 -1.77 6.81
C LEU A 15 13.30 -3.14 7.31
N PHE A 16 13.29 -3.30 8.62
CA PHE A 16 13.67 -4.52 9.31
C PHE A 16 12.66 -4.84 10.40
N CYS A 17 12.34 -6.11 10.56
CA CYS A 17 11.54 -6.59 11.68
C CYS A 17 12.48 -7.21 12.72
N ASP A 18 12.29 -6.82 13.98
CA ASP A 18 12.96 -7.40 15.14
C ASP A 18 11.95 -7.62 16.29
N PHE A 19 12.42 -8.21 17.39
CA PHE A 19 11.63 -8.46 18.59
C PHE A 19 11.98 -7.50 19.74
N SER A 20 12.52 -6.31 19.42
CA SER A 20 12.92 -5.31 20.42
C SER A 20 11.74 -4.50 20.97
N GLY A 21 10.57 -4.60 20.34
CA GLY A 21 9.37 -3.86 20.72
C GLY A 21 9.43 -2.37 20.39
N GLY A 22 10.23 -1.97 19.40
CA GLY A 22 10.47 -0.58 18.97
C GLY A 22 9.24 0.21 18.51
N ASN A 23 9.25 0.77 17.30
CA ASN A 23 8.09 1.54 16.79
C ASN A 23 6.94 0.61 16.46
N LEU A 24 5.84 0.73 17.19
CA LEU A 24 4.64 -0.09 17.05
C LEU A 24 3.61 0.63 16.16
N SER A 25 3.00 -0.13 15.25
CA SER A 25 1.79 0.27 14.53
C SER A 25 0.82 -0.91 14.51
N SER A 26 -0.48 -0.62 14.57
CA SER A 26 -1.53 -1.63 14.35
C SER A 26 -1.43 -2.25 12.96
N ASP A 27 -0.92 -1.49 12.00
CA ASP A 27 -0.92 -1.85 10.58
C ASP A 27 0.40 -2.53 10.16
N SER A 28 1.35 -2.72 11.10
CA SER A 28 2.65 -3.36 10.82
C SER A 28 2.53 -4.77 10.21
N GLY A 29 1.41 -5.47 10.41
CA GLY A 29 1.12 -6.74 9.73
C GLY A 29 1.15 -6.64 8.19
N LEU A 30 0.85 -5.46 7.63
CA LEU A 30 0.88 -5.21 6.19
C LEU A 30 2.29 -5.32 5.59
N LEU A 31 3.36 -5.21 6.39
CA LEU A 31 4.73 -5.44 5.93
C LEU A 31 4.92 -6.86 5.40
N LEU A 32 4.29 -7.85 6.05
CA LEU A 32 4.32 -9.25 5.61
C LEU A 32 3.50 -9.46 4.34
N VAL A 33 2.31 -8.85 4.28
CA VAL A 33 1.45 -8.86 3.08
C VAL A 33 2.20 -8.26 1.90
N ARG A 34 2.86 -7.12 2.09
CA ARG A 34 3.68 -6.49 1.05
C ARG A 34 4.80 -7.39 0.59
N SER A 35 5.52 -8.01 1.51
CA SER A 35 6.57 -8.96 1.16
C SER A 35 6.06 -10.17 0.37
N PHE A 36 4.86 -10.64 0.65
CA PHE A 36 4.22 -11.71 -0.11
C PHE A 36 3.81 -11.26 -1.52
N MET A 37 3.14 -10.11 -1.65
CA MET A 37 2.76 -9.54 -2.93
C MET A 37 3.95 -9.26 -3.84
N GLU A 38 5.07 -8.79 -3.25
CA GLU A 38 6.33 -8.56 -3.98
C GLU A 38 6.90 -9.87 -4.56
N LYS A 39 6.86 -10.97 -3.80
CA LYS A 39 7.34 -12.29 -4.28
C LYS A 39 6.50 -12.85 -5.42
N LEU A 40 5.22 -12.48 -5.47
CA LEU A 40 4.30 -12.88 -6.52
C LEU A 40 4.27 -11.89 -7.69
N GLU A 41 5.09 -10.83 -7.63
CA GLU A 41 5.16 -9.77 -8.65
C GLU A 41 3.79 -9.15 -8.97
N VAL A 42 2.89 -9.07 -7.99
CA VAL A 42 1.49 -8.64 -8.24
C VAL A 42 1.39 -7.21 -8.79
N ARG A 43 2.36 -6.35 -8.44
CA ARG A 43 2.40 -4.97 -8.94
C ARG A 43 2.51 -4.90 -10.46
N SER A 44 3.30 -5.78 -11.09
CA SER A 44 3.43 -5.81 -12.56
C SER A 44 2.11 -6.21 -13.24
N ILE A 45 1.33 -7.09 -12.59
CA ILE A 45 -0.01 -7.48 -13.06
C ILE A 45 -0.95 -6.27 -13.00
N PHE A 46 -0.94 -5.48 -11.93
CA PHE A 46 -1.78 -4.28 -11.82
C PHE A 46 -1.43 -3.22 -12.85
N GLU A 47 -0.14 -2.98 -13.08
CA GLU A 47 0.34 -2.06 -14.11
C GLU A 47 -0.11 -2.50 -15.51
N ALA A 48 -0.08 -3.80 -15.80
CA ALA A 48 -0.53 -4.34 -17.08
C ALA A 48 -2.06 -4.25 -17.26
N LEU A 49 -2.83 -4.54 -16.22
CA LEU A 49 -4.30 -4.55 -16.28
C LEU A 49 -4.93 -3.16 -16.24
N PHE A 50 -4.33 -2.23 -15.49
CA PHE A 50 -4.87 -0.90 -15.21
C PHE A 50 -3.99 0.21 -15.77
N ASN A 51 -3.33 -0.07 -16.90
CA ASN A 51 -2.47 0.90 -17.56
C ASN A 51 -3.24 2.19 -17.86
N ASP A 52 -2.70 3.31 -17.40
CA ASP A 52 -3.31 4.63 -17.56
C ASP A 52 -2.72 5.32 -18.79
N SER A 53 -3.55 5.62 -19.78
CA SER A 53 -3.13 6.39 -20.95
C SER A 53 -2.92 7.88 -20.62
N VAL A 54 -3.45 8.34 -19.48
CA VAL A 54 -3.38 9.72 -19.04
C VAL A 54 -2.41 9.82 -17.87
N ARG A 55 -1.45 10.75 -17.96
CA ARG A 55 -0.52 11.00 -16.86
C ARG A 55 -1.25 11.68 -15.70
N ARG A 56 -1.31 11.00 -14.55
CA ARG A 56 -1.95 11.49 -13.30
C ARG A 56 -0.95 11.46 -12.15
N THR A 57 -1.19 12.23 -11.10
CA THR A 57 -0.39 12.17 -9.86
C THR A 57 -0.45 10.80 -9.18
N HIS A 58 -1.62 10.16 -9.24
CA HIS A 58 -1.82 8.77 -8.83
C HIS A 58 -2.40 8.00 -10.03
N GLU A 59 -1.63 7.07 -10.58
CA GLU A 59 -2.10 6.18 -11.64
C GLU A 59 -3.21 5.26 -11.14
N ILE A 60 -4.07 4.77 -12.04
CA ILE A 60 -5.18 3.87 -11.70
C ILE A 60 -4.66 2.63 -10.98
N SER A 61 -3.65 1.94 -11.55
CA SER A 61 -3.00 0.77 -10.95
C SER A 61 -2.58 1.02 -9.49
N SER A 62 -2.00 2.19 -9.25
CA SER A 62 -1.51 2.65 -7.96
C SER A 62 -2.64 2.94 -6.95
N VAL A 63 -3.79 3.42 -7.40
CA VAL A 63 -4.99 3.64 -6.57
C VAL A 63 -5.68 2.32 -6.25
N ILE A 64 -5.73 1.39 -7.21
CA ILE A 64 -6.25 0.04 -6.98
C ILE A 64 -5.38 -0.71 -5.96
N GLU A 65 -4.05 -0.65 -6.07
CA GLU A 65 -3.15 -1.24 -5.10
C GLU A 65 -3.42 -0.69 -3.69
N GLN A 66 -3.58 0.64 -3.55
CA GLN A 66 -3.92 1.27 -2.28
C GLN A 66 -5.24 0.72 -1.70
N LEU A 67 -6.29 0.60 -2.50
CA LEU A 67 -7.59 0.07 -2.05
C LEU A 67 -7.49 -1.37 -1.58
N ILE A 68 -6.66 -2.20 -2.21
CA ILE A 68 -6.43 -3.58 -1.79
C ILE A 68 -5.79 -3.63 -0.39
N TYR A 69 -4.75 -2.83 -0.14
CA TYR A 69 -4.12 -2.78 1.19
C TYR A 69 -5.07 -2.20 2.25
N GLN A 70 -5.84 -1.17 1.92
CA GLN A 70 -6.86 -0.62 2.82
C GLN A 70 -7.91 -1.68 3.20
N ASN A 71 -8.38 -2.45 2.21
CA ASN A 71 -9.34 -3.52 2.44
C ASN A 71 -8.77 -4.65 3.32
N ILE A 72 -7.53 -5.08 3.05
CA ILE A 72 -6.84 -6.09 3.86
C ILE A 72 -6.67 -5.63 5.32
N ALA A 73 -6.42 -4.34 5.53
CA ALA A 73 -6.31 -3.74 6.86
C ALA A 73 -7.67 -3.47 7.54
N GLY A 74 -8.79 -3.71 6.86
CA GLY A 74 -10.14 -3.50 7.40
C GLY A 74 -10.69 -2.08 7.22
N TYR A 75 -10.01 -1.22 6.47
CA TYR A 75 -10.52 0.10 6.09
C TYR A 75 -11.43 -0.02 4.86
N HIS A 76 -12.73 -0.16 5.09
CA HIS A 76 -13.72 -0.40 4.03
C HIS A 76 -14.39 0.87 3.51
N LYS A 77 -14.23 2.00 4.20
CA LYS A 77 -14.84 3.27 3.81
C LYS A 77 -13.82 4.17 3.14
N ASP A 78 -14.26 4.91 2.14
CA ASP A 78 -13.38 5.78 1.37
C ASP A 78 -12.85 6.97 2.19
N ASP A 79 -13.52 7.36 3.29
CA ASP A 79 -13.08 8.45 4.18
C ASP A 79 -11.76 8.12 4.90
N ALA A 80 -11.51 6.85 5.20
CA ALA A 80 -10.25 6.38 5.75
C ALA A 80 -9.04 6.70 4.85
N ALA A 81 -9.24 6.89 3.54
CA ALA A 81 -8.15 7.22 2.64
C ALA A 81 -7.52 8.59 2.93
N ASP A 82 -8.29 9.54 3.46
CA ASP A 82 -7.76 10.84 3.85
C ASP A 82 -6.92 10.75 5.13
N ASP A 83 -7.35 9.93 6.09
CA ASP A 83 -6.58 9.67 7.33
C ASP A 83 -5.29 8.90 7.05
N LEU A 84 -5.35 7.91 6.15
CA LEU A 84 -4.20 7.10 5.76
C LEU A 84 -3.26 7.80 4.79
N ARG A 85 -3.59 9.03 4.36
CA ARG A 85 -2.86 9.75 3.32
C ARG A 85 -1.36 9.85 3.60
N HIS A 86 -1.02 10.05 4.86
CA HIS A 86 0.33 10.22 5.35
C HIS A 86 0.72 9.16 6.39
N ASP A 87 -0.06 8.08 6.51
CA ASP A 87 0.30 7.00 7.42
C ASP A 87 1.64 6.38 7.01
N HIS A 88 2.53 6.20 7.98
CA HIS A 88 3.89 5.76 7.74
C HIS A 88 3.97 4.33 7.22
N ILE A 89 3.08 3.43 7.66
CA ILE A 89 3.07 2.05 7.16
C ILE A 89 2.57 2.05 5.72
N PHE A 90 1.46 2.73 5.44
CA PHE A 90 0.88 2.78 4.10
C PHE A 90 1.79 3.44 3.07
N THR A 91 2.41 4.57 3.40
CA THR A 91 3.39 5.25 2.54
C THR A 91 4.60 4.37 2.28
N SER A 92 5.07 3.63 3.29
CA SER A 92 6.21 2.71 3.17
C SER A 92 5.93 1.47 2.32
N ILE A 93 4.76 0.84 2.46
CA ILE A 93 4.42 -0.38 1.69
C ILE A 93 4.01 -0.08 0.26
N LEU A 94 3.49 1.12 -0.02
CA LEU A 94 3.12 1.53 -1.38
C LEU A 94 4.24 2.28 -2.10
N ASP A 95 5.31 2.65 -1.40
CA ASP A 95 6.43 3.45 -1.89
C ASP A 95 5.97 4.81 -2.44
N LYS A 96 5.28 5.58 -1.58
CA LYS A 96 4.69 6.88 -1.91
C LYS A 96 4.93 7.90 -0.81
N GLU A 97 5.12 9.17 -1.18
CA GLU A 97 5.14 10.27 -0.21
C GLU A 97 3.76 10.57 0.38
N ALA A 98 2.71 10.40 -0.43
CA ALA A 98 1.33 10.55 -0.01
C ALA A 98 0.43 9.60 -0.80
N LEU A 99 -0.58 9.06 -0.13
CA LEU A 99 -1.59 8.22 -0.75
C LEU A 99 -2.65 9.07 -1.49
N ALA A 100 -3.43 8.41 -2.34
CA ALA A 100 -4.57 9.02 -2.97
C ALA A 100 -5.65 9.34 -1.93
N SER A 101 -6.15 10.56 -1.96
CA SER A 101 -7.26 11.02 -1.11
C SER A 101 -8.61 10.41 -1.52
N GLN A 102 -9.62 10.53 -0.65
CA GLN A 102 -10.99 10.10 -0.91
C GLN A 102 -11.52 10.62 -2.26
N PRO A 103 -11.38 11.92 -2.62
CA PRO A 103 -11.86 12.41 -3.92
C PRO A 103 -11.12 11.80 -5.10
N THR A 104 -9.84 11.44 -4.93
CA THR A 104 -9.03 10.82 -5.98
C THR A 104 -9.49 9.39 -6.24
N ILE A 105 -9.69 8.62 -5.16
CA ILE A 105 -10.29 7.27 -5.23
C ILE A 105 -11.65 7.34 -5.93
N SER A 106 -12.52 8.26 -5.51
CA SER A 106 -13.85 8.42 -6.10
C SER A 106 -13.79 8.68 -7.61
N ARG A 107 -12.88 9.55 -8.07
CA ARG A 107 -12.67 9.81 -9.51
C ARG A 107 -12.25 8.56 -10.26
N VAL A 108 -11.31 7.78 -9.73
CA VAL A 108 -10.86 6.52 -10.34
C VAL A 108 -12.01 5.49 -10.38
N MET A 109 -12.75 5.31 -9.29
CA MET A 109 -13.88 4.37 -9.29
C MET A 109 -14.98 4.77 -10.29
N ASN A 110 -15.17 6.06 -10.52
CA ASN A 110 -16.12 6.56 -11.51
C ASN A 110 -15.68 6.32 -12.96
N THR A 111 -14.40 6.05 -13.25
CA THR A 111 -13.98 5.68 -14.62
C THR A 111 -14.47 4.29 -15.00
N PHE A 112 -14.56 3.37 -14.03
CA PHE A 112 -15.05 2.00 -14.26
C PHE A 112 -16.58 1.92 -14.37
N LYS A 113 -17.32 2.81 -13.69
CA LYS A 113 -18.79 2.84 -13.74
C LYS A 113 -19.38 3.34 -15.08
N LYS A 114 -18.58 4.01 -15.91
CA LYS A 114 -19.01 4.56 -17.20
C LYS A 114 -18.83 3.59 -18.38
N THR A 115 -18.45 2.36 -18.08
CA THR A 115 -18.35 1.23 -19.01
C THR A 115 -19.63 0.40 -18.90
#